data_AF-A0A1Q6PTP6-F1
#
_entry.id   AF-A0A1Q6PTP6-F1
#
_cell.length_a   1.000
_cell.length_b   1.000
_cell.length_c   1.000
_cell.angle_alpha   90.00
_cell.angle_beta   90.00
_cell.angle_gamma   90.00
#
_symmetry.space_group_name_H-M   'P 1'
#
loop_
_entity.id
_entity.type
_entity.pdbx_description
1 polymer ?
#
loop_
_entity_poly.entity_id
_entity_poly.type
_entity_poly.pdbx_seq_one_letter_code
_entity_poly.pdbx_strand_id
1 'polypeptide(L)'
;MRTIQKRMAEIKAAQEAGTYTRCPRCGEHTMKLGDRLYTNALSRSYDIMICDLCGTDEAKMAFMGAPKPLAHWACLQPQHQKDFKALPAEQAIQKIEAGAQLDYLMELYRLWLQYPVNTDWEACRLDAHEHCPGLTALWYEPFEARYDVSDGTVVIRFRVKESTPQYAIDILKK
;
A
#
# COMPACT_ATOMS: atom_id res chain seq x y z
N MET A 1 -7.47 -12.49 1.34
CA MET A 1 -7.13 -11.06 1.52
C MET A 1 -6.81 -10.81 2.97
N ARG A 2 -5.74 -10.07 3.26
CA ARG A 2 -5.46 -9.65 4.64
C ARG A 2 -6.25 -8.36 4.88
N THR A 3 -6.99 -8.29 5.98
CA THR A 3 -7.65 -7.05 6.38
C THR A 3 -6.62 -6.10 6.96
N ILE A 4 -6.91 -4.79 7.00
CA ILE A 4 -6.08 -3.81 7.73
C ILE A 4 -5.81 -4.28 9.15
N GLN A 5 -6.83 -4.85 9.81
CA GLN A 5 -6.70 -5.44 11.16
C GLN A 5 -5.63 -6.53 11.22
N LYS A 6 -5.58 -7.44 10.23
CA LYS A 6 -4.57 -8.48 10.15
C LYS A 6 -3.16 -7.88 9.97
N ARG A 7 -3.01 -6.86 9.11
CA ARG A 7 -1.73 -6.18 8.93
C ARG A 7 -1.27 -5.47 10.22
N MET A 8 -2.18 -4.80 10.92
CA MET A 8 -1.85 -4.17 12.20
C MET A 8 -1.47 -5.21 13.27
N ALA A 9 -2.14 -6.37 13.30
CA ALA A 9 -1.76 -7.48 14.17
C ALA A 9 -0.37 -8.05 13.85
N GLU A 10 -0.02 -8.18 12.57
CA GLU A 10 1.32 -8.60 12.13
C GLU A 10 2.39 -7.60 12.58
N ILE A 11 2.12 -6.29 12.47
CA ILE A 11 3.01 -5.23 12.96
C ILE A 11 3.16 -5.32 14.48
N LYS A 12 2.06 -5.52 15.21
CA LYS A 12 2.10 -5.69 16.66
C LYS A 12 3.01 -6.84 17.07
N ALA A 13 2.81 -8.01 16.47
CA ALA A 13 3.64 -9.19 16.72
C ALA A 13 5.11 -8.95 16.37
N ALA A 14 5.40 -8.24 15.27
CA ALA A 14 6.76 -7.88 14.89
C ALA A 14 7.42 -6.86 15.85
N GLN A 15 6.64 -5.95 16.43
CA GLN A 15 7.11 -5.03 17.47
C GLN A 15 7.46 -5.78 18.75
N GLU A 16 6.59 -6.68 19.21
CA GLU A 16 6.83 -7.52 20.39
C GLU A 16 8.04 -8.46 20.20
N ALA A 17 8.23 -8.98 18.99
CA ALA A 17 9.42 -9.77 18.63
C ALA A 17 10.71 -8.93 18.44
N GLY A 18 10.62 -7.60 18.49
CA GLY A 18 11.75 -6.69 18.30
C GLY A 18 12.27 -6.62 16.86
N THR A 19 11.57 -7.19 15.87
CA THR A 19 11.99 -7.20 14.46
C THR A 19 11.52 -5.95 13.70
N TYR A 20 10.54 -5.22 14.24
CA TYR A 20 10.01 -4.00 13.64
C TYR A 20 10.74 -2.74 14.14
N THR A 21 11.42 -2.03 13.24
CA THR A 21 12.36 -0.95 13.61
C THR A 21 11.90 0.48 13.28
N ARG A 22 10.89 0.62 12.41
CA ARG A 22 10.39 1.92 11.93
C ARG A 22 9.07 2.29 12.58
N CYS A 23 8.74 3.57 12.65
CA CYS A 23 7.40 4.00 13.05
C CYS A 23 6.35 3.61 12.00
N PRO A 24 5.25 2.91 12.36
CA PRO A 24 4.21 2.55 11.41
C PRO A 24 3.54 3.75 10.72
N ARG A 25 3.45 4.90 11.41
CA ARG A 25 2.75 6.08 10.89
C ARG A 25 3.60 6.95 9.97
N CYS A 26 4.87 7.20 10.32
CA CYS A 26 5.75 8.09 9.55
C CYS A 26 6.90 7.37 8.80
N GLY A 27 7.24 6.13 9.17
CA GLY A 27 8.29 5.35 8.50
C GLY A 27 9.71 5.63 9.01
N GLU A 28 9.86 6.61 9.90
CA GLU A 28 11.14 7.02 10.46
C GLU A 28 11.66 6.06 11.54
N HIS A 29 12.97 6.00 11.68
CA HIS A 29 13.69 5.19 12.68
C HIS A 29 13.79 5.90 14.04
N THR A 30 12.69 6.48 14.51
CA THR A 30 12.64 7.24 15.77
C THR A 30 11.97 6.48 16.90
N MET A 31 11.61 5.21 16.68
CA MET A 31 10.99 4.38 17.71
C MET A 31 12.03 3.89 18.72
N LYS A 32 11.61 3.80 19.99
CA LYS A 32 12.37 3.12 21.04
C LYS A 32 12.15 1.61 20.87
N LEU A 33 13.21 0.81 20.80
CA LEU A 33 13.14 -0.63 20.53
C LEU A 33 13.44 -1.47 21.77
N GLY A 34 13.21 -2.79 21.67
CA GLY A 34 13.47 -3.76 22.74
C GLY A 34 12.68 -3.46 24.01
N ASP A 35 13.34 -3.53 25.16
CA ASP A 35 12.75 -3.30 26.48
C ASP A 35 12.18 -1.89 26.69
N ARG A 36 12.35 -0.96 25.73
CA ARG A 36 11.78 0.39 25.79
C ARG A 36 10.58 0.57 24.87
N LEU A 37 10.14 -0.48 24.17
CA LEU A 37 9.03 -0.41 23.22
C LEU A 37 7.77 0.16 23.87
N TYR A 38 7.42 -0.30 25.08
CA TYR A 38 6.23 0.15 25.83
C TYR A 38 6.27 1.64 26.21
N THR A 39 7.42 2.31 26.09
CA THR A 39 7.57 3.76 26.35
C THR A 39 7.34 4.63 25.13
N ASN A 40 7.07 4.03 23.96
CA ASN A 40 6.54 4.75 22.82
C ASN A 40 5.04 5.06 23.04
N ALA A 41 4.47 5.90 22.18
CA ALA A 41 3.03 6.15 22.20
C ALA A 41 2.24 4.95 21.64
N LEU A 42 1.16 4.57 22.31
CA LEU A 42 0.17 3.65 21.75
C LEU A 42 -0.73 4.44 20.78
N SER A 43 -0.92 3.91 19.57
CA SER A 43 -1.83 4.51 18.59
C SER A 43 -3.26 4.54 19.15
N ARG A 44 -4.00 5.63 18.91
CA ARG A 44 -5.39 5.78 19.40
C ARG A 44 -6.38 4.97 18.56
N SER A 45 -6.01 4.68 17.33
CA SER A 45 -6.89 4.03 16.34
C SER A 45 -6.66 2.52 16.24
N TYR A 46 -5.47 2.05 16.64
CA TYR A 46 -5.01 0.67 16.47
C TYR A 46 -4.07 0.27 17.61
N ASP A 47 -4.13 -0.99 18.01
CA ASP A 47 -3.34 -1.58 19.10
C ASP A 47 -1.89 -1.87 18.69
N ILE A 48 -1.17 -0.82 18.28
CA ILE A 48 0.25 -0.84 17.87
C ILE A 48 1.00 0.37 18.41
N MET A 49 2.32 0.22 18.60
CA MET A 49 3.16 1.30 19.08
C MET A 49 3.60 2.21 17.92
N ILE A 50 3.64 3.52 18.14
CA ILE A 50 4.09 4.55 17.22
C ILE A 50 5.05 5.51 17.92
N CYS A 51 5.93 6.21 17.20
CA CYS A 51 6.86 7.13 17.85
C CYS A 51 6.15 8.29 18.58
N ASP A 52 6.79 8.87 19.59
CA ASP A 52 6.19 9.91 20.45
C ASP A 52 5.67 11.13 19.66
N LEU A 53 6.38 11.52 18.59
CA LEU A 53 5.97 12.61 17.69
C LEU A 53 4.65 12.27 17.00
N CYS A 54 4.54 11.04 16.47
CA CYS A 54 3.32 10.55 15.82
C CYS A 54 2.17 10.41 16.82
N GLY A 55 2.43 10.00 18.06
CA GLY A 55 1.42 9.95 19.12
C GLY A 55 0.86 11.32 19.49
N THR A 56 1.75 12.33 19.59
CA THR A 56 1.33 13.73 19.84
C THR A 56 0.52 14.29 18.67
N ASP A 57 0.95 14.02 17.44
CA ASP A 57 0.24 14.42 16.22
C ASP A 57 -1.15 13.78 16.14
N GLU A 58 -1.26 12.46 16.40
CA GLU A 58 -2.54 11.77 16.43
C GLU A 58 -3.47 12.35 17.51
N ALA A 59 -2.92 12.68 18.68
CA ALA A 59 -3.69 13.31 19.75
C ALA A 59 -4.26 14.67 19.35
N LYS A 60 -3.43 15.50 18.71
CA LYS A 60 -3.82 16.82 18.20
C LYS A 60 -4.84 16.72 17.08
N MET A 61 -4.62 15.86 16.09
CA MET A 61 -5.52 15.67 14.94
C MET A 61 -6.88 15.14 15.36
N ALA A 62 -6.92 14.21 16.31
CA ALA A 62 -8.17 13.71 16.88
C ALA A 62 -8.95 14.84 17.59
N PHE A 63 -8.27 15.70 18.34
CA PHE A 63 -8.90 16.87 18.97
C PHE A 63 -9.47 17.87 17.94
N MET A 64 -8.77 18.06 16.81
CA MET A 64 -9.24 18.93 15.72
C MET A 64 -10.34 18.31 14.84
N GLY A 65 -10.71 17.05 15.06
CA GLY A 65 -11.70 16.34 14.23
C GLY A 65 -11.21 15.96 12.83
N ALA A 66 -9.88 15.94 12.61
CA ALA A 66 -9.27 15.65 11.31
C ALA A 66 -8.17 14.58 11.44
N PRO A 67 -8.52 13.33 11.79
CA PRO A 67 -7.54 12.26 11.93
C PRO A 67 -6.85 11.96 10.58
N LYS A 68 -5.54 11.67 10.62
CA LYS A 68 -4.78 11.28 9.42
C LYS A 68 -5.35 9.98 8.85
N PRO A 69 -5.80 9.95 7.58
CA PRO A 69 -6.28 8.73 6.94
C PRO A 69 -5.23 7.62 6.95
N LEU A 70 -5.68 6.39 7.11
CA LEU A 70 -4.83 5.19 7.13
C LEU A 70 -3.95 5.05 5.90
N ALA A 71 -4.49 5.36 4.71
CA ALA A 71 -3.75 5.35 3.46
C ALA A 71 -2.44 6.19 3.49
N HIS A 72 -2.34 7.16 4.39
CA HIS A 72 -1.13 7.98 4.54
C HIS A 72 -0.12 7.45 5.58
N TRP A 73 -0.38 6.30 6.21
CA TRP A 73 0.53 5.70 7.17
C TRP A 73 1.67 4.97 6.45
N ALA A 74 2.91 5.16 6.88
CA ALA A 74 4.07 4.61 6.19
C ALA A 74 4.10 3.07 6.13
N CYS A 75 3.58 2.37 7.14
CA CYS A 75 3.48 0.90 7.14
C CYS A 75 2.51 0.36 6.09
N LEU A 76 1.66 1.25 5.58
CA LEU A 76 0.64 1.02 4.58
C LEU A 76 1.05 1.62 3.23
N GLN A 77 2.06 2.49 3.19
CA GLN A 77 2.58 2.94 1.92
C GLN A 77 3.38 1.81 1.24
N PRO A 78 3.28 1.68 -0.09
CA PRO A 78 4.19 0.83 -0.85
C PRO A 78 5.63 1.13 -0.43
N GLN A 79 6.35 0.11 0.03
CA GLN A 79 7.78 0.26 0.26
C GLN A 79 8.43 0.56 -1.10
N HIS A 80 9.03 1.74 -1.24
CA HIS A 80 9.77 2.21 -2.43
C HIS A 80 10.93 1.30 -2.86
N GLN A 81 11.13 0.16 -2.19
CA GLN A 81 12.30 -0.71 -2.29
C GLN A 81 12.44 -1.43 -3.64
N LYS A 82 11.46 -1.30 -4.54
CA LYS A 82 11.49 -1.84 -5.91
C LYS A 82 10.80 -0.89 -6.90
N ASP A 83 11.08 0.41 -6.82
CA ASP A 83 10.49 1.37 -7.75
C ASP A 83 11.02 1.19 -9.19
N PHE A 84 10.17 1.45 -10.18
CA PHE A 84 10.56 1.43 -11.58
C PHE A 84 10.98 2.81 -12.09
N LYS A 85 11.08 3.81 -11.21
CA LYS A 85 11.35 5.22 -11.55
C LYS A 85 12.66 5.43 -12.32
N ALA A 86 13.65 4.57 -12.10
CA ALA A 86 14.92 4.62 -12.83
C ALA A 86 14.93 3.77 -14.11
N LEU A 87 13.93 2.91 -14.32
CA LEU A 87 13.83 2.02 -15.48
C LEU A 87 13.04 2.68 -16.61
N PRO A 88 13.43 2.47 -17.88
CA PRO A 88 12.58 2.80 -19.03
C PRO A 88 11.28 1.99 -19.03
N ALA A 89 10.22 2.55 -19.61
CA ALA A 89 8.89 1.93 -19.68
C ALA A 89 8.93 0.50 -20.21
N GLU A 90 9.65 0.23 -21.30
CA GLU A 90 9.73 -1.10 -21.92
C GLU A 90 10.31 -2.16 -20.97
N GLN A 91 11.36 -1.81 -20.23
CA GLN A 91 11.98 -2.72 -19.26
C GLN A 91 11.09 -2.92 -18.03
N ALA A 92 10.37 -1.89 -17.60
CA ALA A 92 9.39 -2.00 -16.54
C ALA A 92 8.24 -2.94 -16.95
N ILE A 93 7.73 -2.81 -18.19
CA ILE A 93 6.69 -3.69 -18.73
C ILE A 93 7.17 -5.14 -18.77
N GLN A 94 8.38 -5.41 -19.28
CA GLN A 94 8.93 -6.76 -19.28
C GLN A 94 9.01 -7.37 -17.86
N LYS A 95 9.36 -6.58 -16.84
CA LYS A 95 9.36 -7.04 -15.44
C LYS A 95 7.95 -7.23 -14.87
N ILE A 96 7.00 -6.43 -15.34
CA ILE A 96 5.58 -6.56 -14.99
C ILE A 96 5.02 -7.85 -15.57
N GLU A 97 5.26 -8.11 -16.85
CA GLU A 97 4.78 -9.29 -17.58
C GLU A 97 5.48 -10.58 -17.16
N ALA A 98 6.78 -10.54 -16.90
CA ALA A 98 7.53 -11.71 -16.44
C ALA A 98 7.24 -12.07 -14.97
N GLY A 99 6.59 -11.18 -14.21
CA GLY A 99 6.26 -11.39 -12.81
C GLY A 99 4.83 -11.88 -12.61
N ALA A 100 4.58 -12.56 -11.49
CA ALA A 100 3.24 -12.95 -11.06
C ALA A 100 2.32 -11.76 -10.67
N GLN A 101 2.76 -10.53 -10.89
CA GLN A 101 2.06 -9.31 -10.50
C GLN A 101 0.84 -9.04 -11.40
N LEU A 102 0.89 -9.37 -12.69
CA LEU A 102 -0.29 -9.26 -13.57
C LEU A 102 -1.39 -10.25 -13.16
N ASP A 103 -1.02 -11.50 -12.85
CA ASP A 103 -1.98 -12.50 -12.37
C ASP A 103 -2.68 -12.05 -11.09
N TYR A 104 -1.91 -11.48 -10.16
CA TYR A 104 -2.46 -10.94 -8.92
C TYR A 104 -3.42 -9.75 -9.17
N LEU A 105 -3.05 -8.80 -10.04
CA LEU A 105 -3.93 -7.68 -10.41
C LEU A 105 -5.20 -8.16 -11.12
N MET A 106 -5.09 -9.20 -11.95
CA MET A 106 -6.24 -9.84 -12.60
C MET A 106 -7.20 -10.48 -11.59
N GLU A 107 -6.68 -11.16 -10.57
CA GLU A 107 -7.49 -11.70 -9.47
C GLU A 107 -8.18 -10.58 -8.67
N LEU A 108 -7.46 -9.50 -8.36
CA LEU A 108 -8.05 -8.33 -7.71
C LEU A 108 -9.15 -7.70 -8.55
N TYR A 109 -8.97 -7.60 -9.87
CA TYR A 109 -9.98 -7.08 -10.77
C TYR A 109 -11.22 -7.99 -10.83
N ARG A 110 -11.04 -9.31 -10.87
CA ARG A 110 -12.15 -10.29 -10.79
C ARG A 110 -12.93 -10.14 -9.50
N LEU A 111 -12.24 -9.93 -8.39
CA LEU A 111 -12.86 -9.69 -7.11
C LEU A 111 -13.62 -8.35 -7.14
N TRP A 112 -13.03 -7.28 -7.66
CA TRP A 112 -13.69 -5.98 -7.77
C TRP A 112 -15.01 -6.05 -8.55
N LEU A 113 -15.07 -6.82 -9.64
CA LEU A 113 -16.30 -7.03 -10.42
C LEU A 113 -17.44 -7.70 -9.64
N GLN A 114 -17.13 -8.45 -8.57
CA GLN A 114 -18.12 -9.20 -7.78
C GLN A 114 -18.69 -8.38 -6.60
N TYR A 115 -18.03 -7.29 -6.21
CA TYR A 115 -18.34 -6.56 -4.98
C TYR A 115 -19.05 -5.23 -5.28
N PRO A 116 -19.93 -4.75 -4.38
CA PRO A 116 -20.67 -3.51 -4.58
C PRO A 116 -19.75 -2.28 -4.55
N VAL A 117 -20.18 -1.24 -5.27
CA VAL A 117 -19.50 0.06 -5.49
C VAL A 117 -18.99 0.75 -4.20
N ASN A 118 -19.57 0.45 -3.03
CA ASN A 118 -19.21 1.05 -1.74
C ASN A 118 -18.34 0.16 -0.83
N THR A 119 -17.64 -0.83 -1.39
CA THR A 119 -16.73 -1.67 -0.61
C THR A 119 -15.46 -0.89 -0.25
N ASP A 120 -15.04 -0.94 1.01
CA ASP A 120 -13.76 -0.36 1.44
C ASP A 120 -12.60 -1.22 0.93
N TRP A 121 -11.94 -0.74 -0.12
CA TRP A 121 -10.82 -1.40 -0.79
C TRP A 121 -9.46 -0.99 -0.22
N GLU A 122 -9.39 -0.21 0.86
CA GLU A 122 -8.09 0.21 1.43
C GLU A 122 -7.22 -1.02 1.75
N ALA A 123 -7.77 -2.03 2.42
CA ALA A 123 -7.07 -3.30 2.69
C ALA A 123 -6.47 -3.93 1.41
N CYS A 124 -7.22 -3.90 0.32
CA CYS A 124 -6.84 -4.53 -0.93
C CYS A 124 -5.78 -3.73 -1.69
N ARG A 125 -5.79 -2.39 -1.59
CA ARG A 125 -4.70 -1.54 -2.12
C ARG A 125 -3.39 -1.87 -1.46
N LEU A 126 -3.41 -2.09 -0.15
CA LEU A 126 -2.23 -2.41 0.64
C LEU A 126 -1.64 -3.75 0.24
N ASP A 127 -2.49 -4.77 0.16
CA ASP A 127 -2.07 -6.09 -0.33
C ASP A 127 -1.50 -5.97 -1.77
N ALA A 128 -2.11 -5.15 -2.65
CA ALA A 128 -1.60 -4.93 -4.00
C ALA A 128 -0.20 -4.31 -4.02
N HIS A 129 0.05 -3.29 -3.22
CA HIS A 129 1.38 -2.67 -3.13
C HIS A 129 2.46 -3.62 -2.59
N GLU A 130 2.09 -4.63 -1.79
CA GLU A 130 3.02 -5.66 -1.32
C GLU A 130 3.32 -6.72 -2.39
N HIS A 131 2.32 -7.12 -3.19
CA HIS A 131 2.45 -8.16 -4.21
C HIS A 131 2.88 -7.63 -5.60
N CYS A 132 2.76 -6.33 -5.84
CA CYS A 132 3.10 -5.67 -7.11
C CYS A 132 4.27 -4.68 -6.91
N PRO A 133 5.53 -5.14 -7.01
CA PRO A 133 6.70 -4.29 -6.95
C PRO A 133 6.61 -3.11 -7.94
N GLY A 134 6.88 -1.90 -7.46
CA GLY A 134 6.90 -0.70 -8.30
C GLY A 134 5.53 -0.07 -8.56
N LEU A 135 4.43 -0.68 -8.11
CA LEU A 135 3.09 -0.11 -8.20
C LEU A 135 3.03 1.21 -7.43
N THR A 136 2.76 2.31 -8.13
CA THR A 136 2.67 3.66 -7.55
C THR A 136 1.26 4.05 -7.20
N ALA A 137 0.25 3.59 -7.94
CA ALA A 137 -1.15 3.80 -7.61
C ALA A 137 -2.03 2.66 -8.13
N LEU A 138 -3.08 2.34 -7.37
CA LEU A 138 -4.18 1.47 -7.79
C LEU A 138 -5.51 2.18 -7.62
N TRP A 139 -6.22 2.35 -8.73
CA TRP A 139 -7.55 2.95 -8.83
C TRP A 139 -8.58 1.84 -9.06
N TYR A 140 -9.80 2.03 -8.57
CA TYR A 140 -10.92 1.10 -8.77
C TYR A 140 -12.03 1.68 -9.66
N GLU A 141 -12.00 2.99 -9.95
CA GLU A 141 -12.98 3.66 -10.79
C GLU A 141 -12.30 4.71 -11.70
N PRO A 142 -11.89 4.34 -12.93
CA PRO A 142 -11.81 2.98 -13.47
C PRO A 142 -10.70 2.13 -12.81
N PHE A 143 -10.77 0.80 -12.96
CA PHE A 143 -9.75 -0.11 -12.41
C PHE A 143 -8.43 0.03 -13.17
N GLU A 144 -7.46 0.74 -12.57
CA GLU A 144 -6.18 1.09 -13.19
C GLU A 144 -5.01 0.90 -12.21
N ALA A 145 -3.99 0.15 -12.63
CA ALA A 145 -2.71 0.07 -11.94
C ALA A 145 -1.69 0.99 -12.63
N ARG A 146 -0.93 1.76 -11.86
CA ARG A 146 0.07 2.71 -12.38
C ARG A 146 1.46 2.45 -11.80
N TYR A 147 2.46 2.67 -12.64
CA TYR A 147 3.87 2.53 -12.31
C TYR A 147 4.63 3.73 -12.86
N ASP A 148 5.34 4.45 -12.00
CA ASP A 148 6.21 5.54 -12.45
C ASP A 148 7.51 4.97 -13.00
N VAL A 149 7.89 5.44 -14.19
CA VAL A 149 9.10 5.03 -14.91
C VAL A 149 9.91 6.27 -15.30
N SER A 150 11.13 6.07 -15.81
CA SER A 150 12.04 7.19 -16.09
C SER A 150 11.53 8.11 -17.22
N ASP A 151 10.84 7.54 -18.19
CA ASP A 151 10.35 8.19 -19.41
C ASP A 151 8.82 8.43 -19.44
N GLY A 152 8.13 8.22 -18.32
CA GLY A 152 6.68 8.37 -18.25
C GLY A 152 6.01 7.66 -17.08
N THR A 153 4.78 7.21 -17.31
CA THR A 153 4.00 6.36 -16.42
C THR A 153 3.42 5.21 -17.23
N VAL A 154 3.69 3.97 -16.79
CA VAL A 154 3.03 2.78 -17.33
C VAL A 154 1.68 2.64 -16.65
N VAL A 155 0.62 2.53 -17.45
CA VAL A 155 -0.76 2.39 -16.97
C VAL A 155 -1.33 1.08 -17.48
N ILE A 156 -1.81 0.24 -16.56
CA ILE A 156 -2.47 -1.02 -16.87
C ILE A 156 -3.94 -0.86 -16.59
N ARG A 157 -4.77 -0.96 -17.63
CA ARG A 157 -6.22 -0.83 -17.56
C ARG A 157 -6.88 -2.18 -17.70
N PHE A 158 -7.81 -2.47 -16.81
CA PHE A 158 -8.55 -3.73 -16.80
C PHE A 158 -9.97 -3.49 -17.30
N ARG A 159 -10.45 -4.36 -18.19
CA ARG A 159 -11.80 -4.28 -18.76
C ARG A 159 -12.38 -5.67 -18.98
N VAL A 160 -13.71 -5.78 -18.92
CA VAL A 160 -14.40 -6.98 -19.39
C VAL A 160 -14.67 -6.83 -20.88
N LYS A 161 -14.22 -7.78 -21.69
CA LYS A 161 -14.59 -7.90 -23.11
C LYS A 161 -15.17 -9.30 -23.32
N GLU A 162 -16.37 -9.38 -23.89
CA GLU A 162 -17.03 -10.67 -24.19
C GLU A 162 -17.07 -11.61 -22.97
N SER A 163 -17.48 -11.07 -21.81
CA SER A 163 -17.55 -11.79 -20.53
C SER A 163 -16.20 -12.30 -19.99
N THR A 164 -15.08 -11.92 -20.61
CA THR A 164 -13.73 -12.32 -20.19
C THR A 164 -12.95 -11.09 -19.70
N PRO A 165 -12.41 -11.12 -18.48
CA PRO A 165 -11.49 -10.09 -18.00
C PRO A 165 -10.22 -10.02 -18.87
N GLN A 166 -9.89 -8.84 -19.37
CA GLN A 166 -8.69 -8.54 -20.17
C GLN A 166 -8.02 -7.28 -19.64
N TYR A 167 -6.73 -7.11 -19.94
CA TYR A 167 -6.00 -5.89 -19.63
C TYR A 167 -5.35 -5.30 -20.89
N ALA A 168 -5.05 -4.01 -20.83
CA ALA A 168 -4.23 -3.30 -21.81
C ALA A 168 -3.17 -2.49 -21.06
N ILE A 169 -1.96 -2.43 -21.63
CA ILE A 169 -0.84 -1.66 -21.09
C ILE A 169 -0.61 -0.47 -22.00
N ASP A 170 -0.69 0.73 -21.44
CA ASP A 170 -0.44 2.00 -22.11
C ASP A 170 0.78 2.68 -21.47
N ILE A 171 1.53 3.46 -22.26
CA ILE A 171 2.64 4.29 -21.76
C ILE A 171 2.24 5.76 -21.92
N LEU A 172 2.10 6.46 -20.80
CA LEU A 172 1.91 7.90 -20.77
C LEU A 172 3.29 8.57 -20.69
N LYS A 173 3.79 9.05 -21.83
CA LYS A 173 5.06 9.80 -21.87
C LYS A 173 4.89 11.16 -21.18
N LYS A 174 5.93 11.62 -20.50
CA LYS A 174 6.02 12.97 -19.95
C LYS A 174 6.26 14.01 -21.05
#